data_AF-A0A3B0R350-F1
#
_entry.id   AF-A0A3B0R350-F1
#
_cell.length_a   1.000
_cell.length_b   1.000
_cell.length_c   1.000
_cell.angle_alpha   90.00
_cell.angle_beta   90.00
_cell.angle_gamma   90.00
#
_symmetry.space_group_name_H-M   'P 1'
#
loop_
_entity.id
_entity.type
_entity.pdbx_description
1 polymer ?
#
loop_
_entity_poly.entity_id
_entity_poly.type
_entity_poly.pdbx_seq_one_letter_code
_entity_poly.pdbx_strand_id
1 'polypeptide(L)'
;MVRNIISGRGFLRGFSRVMGRETCNAACSSRRSLRLVSRRSQVRAKGFTLVELLIVMSLMGILASIAIPTYNKSVIRAREATLRKDLYHMREAIDRFYGDHEIYPDSLDELVEKGYIRVVPVDPLTGDSDSWVEIPSNDNSGIFDVVSGSEESGRDGMAYSEW
;
A
#
# COMPACT_ATOMS: atom_id res chain seq x y z
N MET A 1 -29.78 -17.74 -30.32
CA MET A 1 -30.70 -18.14 -29.22
C MET A 1 -30.70 -17.00 -28.19
N VAL A 2 -31.78 -16.24 -28.00
CA VAL A 2 -32.99 -16.61 -27.22
C VAL A 2 -32.61 -16.82 -25.74
N ARG A 3 -33.06 -16.03 -24.75
CA ARG A 3 -34.10 -14.96 -24.74
C ARG A 3 -33.85 -13.94 -23.62
N ASN A 4 -34.02 -12.66 -23.97
CA ASN A 4 -34.34 -11.56 -23.06
C ASN A 4 -35.82 -11.66 -22.62
N ILE A 5 -36.24 -10.99 -21.53
CA ILE A 5 -37.63 -11.06 -21.02
C ILE A 5 -38.09 -9.79 -20.26
N ILE A 6 -39.08 -9.90 -19.37
CA ILE A 6 -39.86 -8.84 -18.70
C ILE A 6 -39.92 -9.26 -17.20
N SER A 7 -39.81 -8.41 -16.16
CA SER A 7 -40.87 -7.47 -15.78
C SER A 7 -40.50 -6.57 -14.57
N GLY A 8 -40.99 -5.33 -14.59
CA GLY A 8 -40.83 -4.36 -13.49
C GLY A 8 -41.71 -3.11 -13.68
N ARG A 9 -43.00 -3.30 -13.98
CA ARG A 9 -43.93 -2.19 -14.22
C ARG A 9 -44.30 -1.45 -12.93
N GLY A 10 -43.92 -0.17 -12.86
CA GLY A 10 -44.81 0.95 -12.55
C GLY A 10 -45.41 1.06 -11.14
N PHE A 11 -45.10 2.16 -10.46
CA PHE A 11 -46.03 2.79 -9.54
C PHE A 11 -46.21 4.26 -9.88
N LEU A 12 -47.46 4.64 -10.14
CA LEU A 12 -47.89 6.00 -10.43
C LEU A 12 -47.97 6.81 -9.13
N ARG A 13 -47.60 8.10 -9.17
CA ARG A 13 -48.48 9.22 -8.77
C ARG A 13 -47.75 10.56 -8.88
N GLY A 14 -48.15 11.36 -9.86
CA GLY A 14 -48.05 12.81 -9.71
C GLY A 14 -49.10 13.30 -8.71
N PHE A 15 -48.82 14.39 -8.00
CA PHE A 15 -49.83 15.12 -7.25
C PHE A 15 -49.74 16.62 -7.58
N SER A 16 -50.90 17.23 -7.81
CA SER A 16 -51.00 18.57 -8.38
C SER A 16 -50.89 19.68 -7.33
N ARG A 17 -50.16 20.73 -7.70
CA ARG A 17 -50.46 22.15 -7.45
C ARG A 17 -51.82 22.43 -6.79
N VAL A 18 -51.81 23.16 -5.66
CA VAL A 18 -52.79 24.21 -5.31
C VAL A 18 -52.05 25.36 -4.61
N MET A 19 -52.36 26.61 -4.97
CA MET A 19 -51.90 27.80 -4.22
C MET A 19 -52.88 28.14 -3.09
N GLY A 20 -52.34 28.58 -1.95
CA GLY A 20 -53.12 29.27 -0.91
C GLY A 20 -52.44 30.59 -0.52
N ARG A 21 -52.95 31.71 -1.04
CA ARG A 21 -52.69 33.03 -0.47
C ARG A 21 -53.78 33.30 0.55
N GLU A 22 -53.45 33.41 1.83
CA GLU A 22 -54.32 34.07 2.80
C GLU A 22 -53.57 35.22 3.47
N THR A 23 -54.15 36.40 3.34
CA THR A 23 -53.79 37.59 4.11
C THR A 23 -54.56 37.57 5.42
N CYS A 24 -53.90 37.80 6.56
CA CYS A 24 -54.60 38.38 7.70
C CYS A 24 -53.70 39.27 8.55
N ASN A 25 -54.27 40.40 8.98
CA ASN A 25 -53.57 41.48 9.65
C ASN A 25 -53.60 41.31 11.19
N ALA A 26 -52.58 41.87 11.83
CA ALA A 26 -52.58 42.46 13.17
C ALA A 26 -53.43 41.85 14.30
N ALA A 27 -52.75 41.27 15.30
CA ALA A 27 -53.16 41.41 16.70
C ALA A 27 -51.93 41.47 17.62
N CYS A 28 -51.73 42.62 18.27
CA CYS A 28 -50.69 42.83 19.27
C CYS A 28 -51.04 42.13 20.59
N SER A 29 -50.09 41.40 21.21
CA SER A 29 -50.19 41.06 22.63
C SER A 29 -48.81 40.82 23.25
N SER A 30 -48.51 41.58 24.31
CA SER A 30 -47.23 41.58 25.01
C SER A 30 -47.07 40.36 25.93
N ARG A 31 -45.96 39.63 25.81
CA ARG A 31 -45.38 38.87 26.94
C ARG A 31 -43.86 39.09 27.05
N ARG A 32 -43.53 39.88 28.09
CA ARG A 32 -42.28 39.93 28.88
C ARG A 32 -41.25 38.85 28.51
N SER A 33 -40.13 39.21 27.89
CA SER A 33 -38.94 39.77 28.58
C SER A 33 -38.28 38.82 29.58
N LEU A 34 -37.73 37.71 29.09
CA LEU A 34 -36.44 37.20 29.59
C LEU A 34 -35.54 36.91 28.39
N ARG A 35 -35.00 37.96 27.76
CA ARG A 35 -33.78 37.81 26.98
C ARG A 35 -32.66 37.51 27.97
N LEU A 36 -32.40 36.22 28.20
CA LEU A 36 -31.14 35.79 28.76
C LEU A 36 -30.05 36.39 27.87
N VAL A 37 -29.37 37.42 28.36
CA VAL A 37 -28.16 37.93 27.73
C VAL A 37 -27.12 36.86 27.93
N SER A 38 -27.10 35.91 26.99
CA SER A 38 -26.03 34.95 26.82
C SER A 38 -24.75 35.75 26.69
N ARG A 39 -24.02 35.86 27.81
CA ARG A 39 -22.62 36.22 27.79
C ARG A 39 -21.93 35.13 27.00
N ARG A 40 -21.83 35.33 25.67
CA ARG A 40 -20.85 34.64 24.84
C ARG A 40 -19.51 34.92 25.51
N SER A 41 -19.01 33.93 26.25
CA SER A 41 -17.63 33.89 26.68
C SER A 41 -16.83 33.96 25.39
N GLN A 42 -16.29 35.14 25.09
CA GLN A 42 -15.34 35.33 24.01
C GLN A 42 -14.09 34.55 24.43
N VAL A 43 -14.06 33.27 24.08
CA VAL A 43 -12.87 32.43 24.15
C VAL A 43 -11.87 33.11 23.23
N ARG A 44 -10.99 33.93 23.80
CA ARG A 44 -9.91 34.58 23.07
C ARG A 44 -9.10 33.48 22.42
N ALA A 45 -9.19 33.36 21.10
CA ALA A 45 -8.31 32.50 20.34
C ALA A 45 -6.88 32.97 20.60
N LYS A 46 -6.12 32.18 21.37
CA LYS A 46 -4.69 32.40 21.55
C LYS A 46 -4.03 31.99 20.23
N GLY A 47 -3.40 32.94 19.55
CA GLY A 47 -2.53 32.63 18.43
C GLY A 47 -1.22 32.03 18.93
N PHE A 48 -0.66 31.08 18.18
CA PHE A 48 0.71 30.61 18.40
C PHE A 48 1.71 31.74 18.20
N THR A 49 2.77 31.77 18.99
CA THR A 49 3.84 32.76 18.79
C THR A 49 4.82 32.30 17.72
N LEU A 50 5.48 33.23 17.02
CA LEU A 50 6.51 32.88 16.04
C LEU A 50 7.66 32.09 16.69
N VAL A 51 8.03 32.44 17.92
CA VAL A 51 9.08 31.77 18.70
C VAL A 51 8.69 30.31 19.04
N GLU A 52 7.42 30.06 19.35
CA GLU A 52 6.90 28.72 19.63
C GLU A 52 6.99 27.81 18.40
N LEU A 53 6.67 28.32 17.20
CA LEU A 53 6.87 27.57 15.96
C LEU A 53 8.36 27.28 15.69
N LEU A 54 9.26 28.24 15.94
CA LEU A 54 10.70 28.05 15.75
C LEU A 54 11.27 26.96 16.67
N ILE A 55 10.85 26.91 17.94
CA ILE A 55 11.27 25.86 18.88
C ILE A 55 10.72 24.49 18.46
N VAL A 56 9.47 24.43 17.99
CA VAL A 56 8.90 23.17 17.46
C VAL A 56 9.67 22.68 16.23
N MET A 57 9.97 23.56 15.28
CA MET A 57 10.72 23.16 14.08
C MET A 57 12.17 22.76 14.38
N SER A 58 12.85 23.40 15.33
CA SER A 58 14.20 23.00 15.73
C SER A 58 14.22 21.62 16.41
N LEU A 59 13.25 21.34 17.29
CA LEU A 59 13.08 20.01 17.90
C LEU A 59 12.74 18.93 16.86
N MET A 60 11.86 19.24 15.90
CA MET A 60 11.54 18.31 14.80
C MET A 60 12.76 18.01 13.92
N GLY A 61 13.61 19.01 13.64
CA GLY A 61 14.87 18.81 12.92
C GLY A 61 15.83 17.86 13.65
N ILE A 62 15.97 18.02 14.97
CA ILE A 62 16.80 17.14 15.81
C ILE A 62 16.28 15.70 15.75
N LEU A 63 14.98 15.48 15.94
CA LEU A 63 14.38 14.14 15.88
C LEU A 63 14.52 13.50 14.49
N ALA A 64 14.24 14.26 13.42
CA ALA A 64 14.34 13.78 12.05
C ALA A 64 15.77 13.32 11.68
N SER A 65 16.80 14.03 12.16
CA SER A 65 18.20 13.69 11.90
C SER A 65 18.61 12.29 12.39
N ILE A 66 17.97 11.79 13.46
CA ILE A 66 18.22 10.45 14.03
C ILE A 66 17.24 9.42 13.44
N ALA A 67 15.99 9.82 13.18
CA ALA A 67 14.93 8.94 12.68
C ALA A 67 15.15 8.46 11.23
N ILE A 68 15.59 9.34 10.32
CA ILE A 68 15.76 8.99 8.89
C ILE A 68 16.78 7.85 8.67
N PRO A 69 18.04 7.92 9.17
CA PRO A 69 19.02 6.86 8.93
C PRO A 69 18.68 5.54 9.66
N THR A 70 17.92 5.59 10.76
CA THR A 70 17.46 4.38 11.45
C THR A 70 16.30 3.71 10.73
N TYR A 71 15.35 4.49 10.19
CA TYR A 71 14.27 4.01 9.32
C TYR A 71 14.82 3.31 8.07
N ASN A 72 15.71 3.96 7.31
CA ASN A 72 16.26 3.38 6.06
C ASN A 72 16.96 2.04 6.31
N LYS A 73 17.74 1.93 7.40
CA LYS A 73 18.37 0.66 7.81
C LYS A 73 17.35 -0.43 8.13
N SER A 74 16.18 -0.08 8.67
CA SER A 74 15.10 -1.04 8.93
C SER A 74 14.42 -1.51 7.65
N VAL A 75 14.25 -0.63 6.66
CA VAL A 75 13.68 -1.01 5.35
C VAL A 75 14.62 -1.95 4.60
N ILE A 76 15.93 -1.63 4.54
CA ILE A 76 16.94 -2.50 3.91
C ILE A 76 16.97 -3.89 4.59
N ARG A 77 16.96 -3.94 5.93
CA ARG A 77 16.86 -5.19 6.70
C ARG A 77 15.66 -6.05 6.32
N ALA A 78 14.51 -5.43 6.08
CA ALA A 78 13.30 -6.14 5.66
C ALA A 78 13.42 -6.66 4.22
N ARG A 79 13.97 -5.86 3.29
CA ARG A 79 14.22 -6.28 1.90
C ARG A 79 15.19 -7.46 1.83
N GLU A 80 16.33 -7.39 2.51
CA GLU A 80 17.31 -8.48 2.58
C GLU A 80 16.73 -9.78 3.18
N ALA A 81 15.87 -9.66 4.20
CA ALA A 81 15.23 -10.81 4.83
C ALA A 81 14.20 -11.47 3.90
N THR A 82 13.48 -10.67 3.11
CA THR A 82 12.60 -11.15 2.04
C THR A 82 13.42 -11.80 0.92
N LEU A 83 14.47 -11.14 0.42
CA LEU A 83 15.36 -11.65 -0.62
C LEU A 83 15.90 -13.04 -0.28
N ARG A 84 16.50 -13.21 0.92
CA ARG A 84 17.04 -14.51 1.35
C ARG A 84 16.00 -15.61 1.44
N LYS A 85 14.77 -15.25 1.83
CA LYS A 85 13.65 -16.19 1.89
C LYS A 85 13.20 -16.60 0.48
N ASP A 86 13.12 -15.64 -0.43
CA ASP A 86 12.64 -15.87 -1.79
C ASP A 86 13.69 -16.65 -2.61
N LEU A 87 14.98 -16.32 -2.49
CA LEU A 87 16.10 -17.13 -2.99
C LEU A 87 16.05 -18.57 -2.45
N TYR A 88 15.85 -18.75 -1.14
CA TYR A 88 15.72 -20.09 -0.54
C TYR A 88 14.55 -20.89 -1.13
N HIS A 89 13.38 -20.25 -1.32
CA HIS A 89 12.22 -20.92 -1.91
C HIS A 89 12.39 -21.24 -3.40
N MET A 90 13.11 -20.43 -4.18
CA MET A 90 13.42 -20.73 -5.58
C MET A 90 14.43 -21.87 -5.70
N ARG A 91 15.52 -21.83 -4.92
CA ARG A 91 16.51 -22.93 -4.81
C ARG A 91 15.83 -24.25 -4.42
N GLU A 92 14.98 -24.22 -3.39
CA GLU A 92 14.17 -25.38 -2.97
C GLU A 92 13.23 -25.89 -4.08
N ALA A 93 12.68 -25.01 -4.92
CA ALA A 93 11.84 -25.42 -6.05
C ALA A 93 12.66 -26.07 -7.19
N ILE A 94 13.87 -25.56 -7.47
CA ILE A 94 14.83 -26.15 -8.43
C ILE A 94 15.27 -27.54 -7.96
N ASP A 95 15.68 -27.67 -6.69
CA ASP A 95 16.09 -28.95 -6.09
C ASP A 95 14.98 -30.02 -6.18
N ARG A 96 13.72 -29.61 -5.97
CA ARG A 96 12.54 -30.49 -6.11
C ARG A 96 12.28 -30.90 -7.56
N PHE A 97 12.38 -29.95 -8.51
CA PHE A 97 12.25 -30.25 -9.94
C PHE A 97 13.31 -31.28 -10.38
N TYR A 98 14.56 -31.05 -9.99
CA TYR A 98 15.67 -31.97 -10.26
C TYR A 98 15.46 -33.34 -9.61
N GLY A 99 14.93 -33.39 -8.37
CA GLY A 99 14.60 -34.64 -7.68
C GLY A 99 13.51 -35.48 -8.37
N ASP A 100 12.59 -34.85 -9.10
CA ASP A 100 11.50 -35.53 -9.82
C ASP A 100 11.84 -35.87 -11.28
N HIS A 101 12.68 -35.07 -11.95
CA HIS A 101 12.96 -35.16 -13.39
C HIS A 101 14.40 -35.55 -13.75
N GLU A 102 15.33 -35.56 -12.78
CA GLU A 102 16.78 -35.80 -12.95
C GLU A 102 17.49 -34.80 -13.91
N ILE A 103 16.84 -33.67 -14.22
CA ILE A 103 17.28 -32.60 -15.12
C ILE A 103 16.94 -31.26 -14.47
N TYR A 104 17.73 -30.20 -14.71
CA TYR A 104 17.43 -28.85 -14.21
C TYR A 104 16.44 -28.13 -15.15
N PRO A 105 15.62 -27.18 -14.65
CA PRO A 105 14.69 -26.43 -15.50
C PRO A 105 15.44 -25.53 -16.50
N ASP A 106 14.89 -25.35 -17.69
CA ASP A 106 15.47 -24.45 -18.72
C ASP A 106 15.21 -22.96 -18.40
N SER A 107 14.19 -22.65 -17.60
CA SER A 107 13.78 -21.29 -17.22
C SER A 107 13.01 -21.28 -15.89
N LEU A 108 13.01 -20.16 -15.18
CA LEU A 108 12.17 -19.98 -13.98
C LEU A 108 10.66 -20.12 -14.26
N ASP A 109 10.20 -19.77 -15.46
CA ASP A 109 8.79 -19.91 -15.88
C ASP A 109 8.35 -21.39 -15.95
N GLU A 110 9.24 -22.32 -16.27
CA GLU A 110 8.93 -23.75 -16.28
C GLU A 110 8.51 -24.25 -14.88
N LEU A 111 9.18 -23.75 -13.82
CA LEU A 111 8.82 -24.08 -12.44
C LEU A 111 7.40 -23.61 -12.07
N VAL A 112 6.93 -22.53 -12.70
CA VAL A 112 5.55 -22.04 -12.56
C VAL A 112 4.58 -22.92 -13.35
N GLU A 113 4.91 -23.26 -14.60
CA GLU A 113 4.06 -24.11 -15.45
C GLU A 113 3.85 -25.51 -14.86
N LYS A 114 4.92 -26.15 -14.36
CA LYS A 114 4.84 -27.45 -13.69
C LYS A 114 4.28 -27.36 -12.26
N GLY A 115 4.18 -26.16 -11.68
CA GLY A 115 3.55 -25.91 -10.38
C GLY A 115 4.43 -26.17 -9.15
N TYR A 116 5.76 -26.22 -9.30
CA TYR A 116 6.70 -26.27 -8.16
C TYR A 116 6.66 -24.96 -7.36
N ILE A 117 6.50 -23.83 -8.05
CA ILE A 117 6.23 -22.53 -7.46
C ILE A 117 4.94 -21.94 -8.07
N ARG A 118 4.22 -21.10 -7.33
CA ARG A 118 2.93 -20.53 -7.81
C ARG A 118 3.11 -19.33 -8.73
N VAL A 119 4.22 -18.61 -8.56
CA VAL A 119 4.61 -17.39 -9.27
C VAL A 119 6.06 -17.11 -8.88
N VAL A 120 6.87 -16.60 -9.80
CA VAL A 120 8.22 -16.11 -9.48
C VAL A 120 8.08 -14.88 -8.53
N PRO A 121 8.79 -14.84 -7.39
CA PRO A 121 8.75 -13.69 -6.49
C PRO A 121 9.37 -12.45 -7.16
N VAL A 122 8.90 -11.27 -6.76
CA VAL A 122 9.49 -9.98 -7.17
C VAL A 122 10.72 -9.71 -6.32
N ASP A 123 11.85 -9.38 -6.93
CA ASP A 123 13.07 -9.03 -6.19
C ASP A 123 12.82 -7.75 -5.35
N PRO A 124 12.97 -7.82 -4.01
CA PRO A 124 12.66 -6.69 -3.13
C PRO A 124 13.69 -5.55 -3.18
N LEU A 125 14.80 -5.70 -3.91
CA LEU A 125 15.83 -4.67 -4.11
C LEU A 125 15.54 -3.81 -5.35
N THR A 126 15.32 -4.45 -6.50
CA THR A 126 15.02 -3.81 -7.80
C THR A 126 13.55 -3.39 -7.89
N GLY A 127 12.64 -4.25 -7.40
CA GLY A 127 11.19 -4.08 -7.51
C GLY A 127 10.55 -4.80 -8.70
N ASP A 128 11.32 -5.58 -9.46
CA ASP A 128 10.87 -6.28 -10.68
C ASP A 128 10.93 -7.82 -10.52
N SER A 129 10.12 -8.55 -11.28
CA SER A 129 10.16 -10.03 -11.34
C SER A 129 11.27 -10.58 -12.22
N ASP A 130 11.71 -9.79 -13.20
CA ASP A 130 12.56 -10.27 -14.30
C ASP A 130 14.04 -9.91 -14.07
N SER A 131 14.39 -9.45 -12.86
CA SER A 131 15.75 -9.04 -12.47
C SER A 131 16.56 -10.16 -11.81
N TRP A 132 16.05 -11.38 -11.77
CA TRP A 132 16.80 -12.54 -11.30
C TRP A 132 17.87 -12.93 -12.32
N VAL A 133 19.08 -13.21 -11.85
CA VAL A 133 20.17 -13.72 -12.69
C VAL A 133 20.24 -15.23 -12.49
N GLU A 134 19.95 -15.95 -13.57
CA GLU A 134 19.97 -17.41 -13.63
C GLU A 134 21.41 -17.90 -13.85
N ILE A 135 21.88 -18.80 -12.99
CA ILE A 135 23.22 -19.41 -13.04
C ILE A 135 23.07 -20.85 -13.57
N PRO A 136 23.62 -21.17 -14.75
CA PRO A 136 23.53 -22.51 -15.31
C PRO A 136 24.38 -23.52 -14.51
N SER A 137 23.96 -24.78 -14.54
CA SER A 137 24.78 -25.90 -14.09
C SER A 137 26.10 -25.98 -14.88
N ASN A 138 27.14 -26.57 -14.29
CA ASN A 138 28.46 -26.77 -14.93
C ASN A 138 28.38 -27.54 -16.26
N ASP A 139 27.36 -28.38 -16.42
CA ASP A 139 27.12 -29.17 -17.64
C ASP A 139 26.18 -28.45 -18.64
N ASN A 140 25.84 -27.18 -18.38
CA ASN A 140 24.85 -26.36 -19.09
C ASN A 140 23.46 -27.03 -19.24
N SER A 141 23.11 -27.93 -18.31
CA SER A 141 21.91 -28.78 -18.34
C SER A 141 20.66 -28.14 -17.70
N GLY A 142 20.57 -26.80 -17.74
CA GLY A 142 19.53 -26.00 -17.08
C GLY A 142 20.07 -25.15 -15.92
N ILE A 143 19.16 -24.47 -15.21
CA ILE A 143 19.45 -23.53 -14.14
C ILE A 143 19.73 -24.30 -12.84
N PHE A 144 20.94 -24.14 -12.30
CA PHE A 144 21.32 -24.70 -11.01
C PHE A 144 21.02 -23.75 -9.86
N ASP A 145 21.29 -22.46 -10.06
CA ASP A 145 21.16 -21.44 -9.00
C ASP A 145 20.60 -20.13 -9.56
N VAL A 146 20.09 -19.28 -8.67
CA VAL A 146 19.45 -18.00 -8.97
C VAL A 146 19.93 -16.97 -7.96
N VAL A 147 20.33 -15.78 -8.43
CA VAL A 147 20.77 -14.67 -7.57
C VAL A 147 20.08 -13.36 -7.96
N SER A 148 20.12 -12.35 -7.09
CA SER A 148 19.60 -11.02 -7.43
C SER A 148 20.51 -10.33 -8.45
N GLY A 149 19.92 -9.67 -9.45
CA GLY A 149 20.62 -8.80 -10.40
C GLY A 149 20.99 -7.42 -9.86
N SER A 150 20.85 -7.18 -8.54
CA SER A 150 21.25 -5.93 -7.91
C SER A 150 22.77 -5.79 -7.80
N GLU A 151 23.32 -4.68 -8.29
CA GLU A 151 24.75 -4.29 -8.10
C GLU A 151 25.06 -3.82 -6.67
N GLU A 152 24.06 -3.68 -5.79
CA GLU A 152 24.29 -3.26 -4.41
C GLU A 152 24.96 -4.37 -3.56
N SER A 153 25.60 -3.95 -2.47
CA SER A 153 26.14 -4.87 -1.45
C SER A 153 25.25 -4.90 -0.20
N GLY A 154 25.09 -6.08 0.37
CA GLY A 154 24.35 -6.27 1.62
C GLY A 154 25.04 -5.69 2.84
N ARG A 155 24.33 -5.65 3.97
CA ARG A 155 24.88 -5.18 5.27
C ARG A 155 26.05 -6.01 5.82
N ASP A 156 26.34 -7.17 5.23
CA ASP A 156 27.52 -8.00 5.51
C ASP A 156 28.73 -7.67 4.62
N GLY A 157 28.55 -6.84 3.59
CA GLY A 157 29.61 -6.41 2.67
C GLY A 157 29.83 -7.35 1.47
N MET A 158 29.04 -8.40 1.31
CA MET A 158 29.01 -9.24 0.11
C MET A 158 28.03 -8.65 -0.91
N ALA A 159 28.26 -8.85 -2.21
CA ALA A 159 27.32 -8.42 -3.23
C ALA A 159 26.05 -9.29 -3.20
N TYR A 160 24.89 -8.73 -3.57
CA TYR A 160 23.64 -9.52 -3.61
C TYR A 160 23.63 -10.61 -4.70
N SER A 161 24.56 -10.51 -5.66
CA SER A 161 24.86 -11.55 -6.66
C SER A 161 25.73 -12.70 -6.13
N GLU A 162 26.25 -12.61 -4.90
CA GLU A 162 27.09 -13.63 -4.25
C GLU A 162 26.34 -14.37 -3.11
N TRP A 163 25.02 -14.17 -2.98
CA TRP A 163 24.16 -14.67 -1.89
C TRP A 163 23.46 -15.99 -2.21
#